data_AF-W7STC7-F1
#
_entry.id   AF-W7STC7-F1
#
_cell.length_a   1.000
_cell.length_b   1.000
_cell.length_c   1.000
_cell.angle_alpha   90.00
_cell.angle_beta   90.00
_cell.angle_gamma   90.00
#
_symmetry.space_group_name_H-M   'P 1'
#
loop_
_entity.id
_entity.type
_entity.pdbx_description
1 polymer ?
#
loop_
_entity_poly.entity_id
_entity_poly.type
_entity_poly.pdbx_seq_one_letter_code
_entity_poly.pdbx_strand_id
1 'polypeptide(L)'
;MSYRIRASPSTPRITIWRKHKRLGVAQTSDRLAALPADAQTRHHLDGIADEVIDADGTASIWLAQPGSLATERDLAASTAAAM
;
A
#
# COMPACT_ATOMS: atom_id res chain seq x y z
N MET A 1 -0.99 0.88 3.85
CA MET A 1 -0.37 2.21 3.77
C MET A 1 -1.47 3.25 3.55
N SER A 2 -1.43 4.36 4.28
CA SER A 2 -2.31 5.51 4.06
C SER A 2 -1.47 6.69 3.56
N TYR A 3 -1.94 7.44 2.57
CA TYR A 3 -1.24 8.62 2.06
C TYR A 3 -2.20 9.75 1.68
N ARG A 4 -1.69 10.99 1.70
CA ARG A 4 -2.40 12.21 1.30
C ARG A 4 -1.46 13.11 0.50
N ILE A 5 -1.93 13.57 -0.65
CA ILE A 5 -1.22 14.51 -1.53
C ILE A 5 -2.17 15.63 -1.89
N ARG A 6 -1.66 16.86 -2.02
CA ARG A 6 -2.44 18.03 -2.45
C ARG A 6 -3.07 17.79 -3.83
N ALA A 7 -4.26 18.34 -4.05
CA ALA A 7 -5.01 18.10 -5.30
C ALA A 7 -4.40 18.75 -6.56
N SER A 8 -3.49 19.71 -6.39
CA SER A 8 -2.80 20.40 -7.47
C SER A 8 -1.30 20.56 -7.14
N PRO A 9 -0.39 20.27 -8.08
CA PRO A 9 -0.64 19.70 -9.42
C PRO A 9 -1.10 18.24 -9.36
N SER A 10 -1.84 17.76 -10.36
CA SER A 10 -2.48 16.43 -10.39
C SER A 10 -1.56 15.29 -10.85
N THR A 11 -0.44 15.60 -11.49
CA THR A 11 0.55 14.63 -11.99
C THR A 11 1.14 13.71 -10.91
N PRO A 12 1.61 14.21 -9.75
CA PRO A 12 2.16 13.36 -8.69
C PRO A 12 1.13 12.37 -8.17
N ARG A 13 -0.12 12.83 -7.99
CA ARG A 13 -1.23 12.01 -7.48
C ARG A 13 -1.56 10.83 -8.38
N ILE A 14 -1.59 11.04 -9.71
CA ILE A 14 -1.90 9.98 -10.69
C ILE A 14 -0.75 8.99 -10.81
N THR A 15 0.50 9.47 -10.79
CA THR A 15 1.70 8.61 -10.85
C THR A 15 1.77 7.67 -9.66
N ILE A 16 1.59 8.19 -8.45
CA ILE A 16 1.62 7.40 -7.21
C ILE A 16 0.46 6.40 -7.20
N TRP A 17 -0.74 6.79 -7.63
CA TRP A 17 -1.88 5.86 -7.75
C TRP A 17 -1.62 4.71 -8.73
N ARG A 18 -1.01 4.99 -9.89
CA ARG A 18 -0.66 3.97 -10.89
C ARG A 18 0.40 2.99 -10.38
N LYS A 19 1.40 3.46 -9.65
CA LYS A 19 2.42 2.60 -9.02
C LYS A 19 1.78 1.68 -7.97
N HIS A 20 0.90 2.23 -7.14
CA HIS A 20 0.18 1.46 -6.13
C HIS A 20 -0.65 0.32 -6.74
N LYS A 21 -1.38 0.58 -7.85
CA LYS A 21 -2.13 -0.48 -8.57
C LYS A 21 -1.25 -1.57 -9.16
N ARG A 22 -0.03 -1.25 -9.60
CA ARG A 22 0.91 -2.23 -10.18
C ARG A 22 1.50 -3.20 -9.15
N LEU A 23 1.50 -2.82 -7.88
CA LEU A 23 2.01 -3.67 -6.79
C LEU A 23 1.00 -4.73 -6.31
N GLY A 24 -0.09 -4.98 -7.05
CA GLY A 24 -1.09 -5.99 -6.65
C GLY A 24 -1.83 -5.65 -5.36
N VAL A 25 -1.79 -4.38 -4.95
CA VAL A 25 -2.51 -3.88 -3.78
C VAL A 25 -4.00 -4.10 -4.00
N ALA A 26 -4.54 -5.17 -3.41
CA ALA A 26 -5.96 -5.35 -3.23
C ALA A 26 -6.45 -4.20 -2.35
N GLN A 27 -7.07 -3.20 -2.97
CA GLN A 27 -7.59 -2.02 -2.30
C GLN A 27 -8.84 -2.45 -1.51
N THR A 28 -8.66 -2.89 -0.27
CA THR A 28 -9.74 -3.37 0.61
C THR A 28 -10.68 -2.22 1.02
N SER A 29 -10.22 -0.98 0.90
CA SER A 29 -10.99 0.28 0.96
C SER A 29 -10.12 1.43 0.42
N ASP A 30 -10.70 2.60 0.18
CA ASP A 30 -10.12 3.79 -0.51
C ASP A 30 -8.69 4.21 -0.05
N ARG A 31 -8.18 3.70 1.08
CA ARG A 31 -6.81 3.93 1.61
C ARG A 31 -6.15 2.72 2.29
N LEU A 32 -6.62 1.49 2.07
CA LEU A 32 -6.06 0.31 2.76
C LEU A 32 -5.72 -0.82 1.80
N ALA A 33 -4.51 -1.34 1.99
CA ALA A 33 -3.87 -2.37 1.20
C ALA A 33 -3.32 -3.42 2.16
N ALA A 34 -3.76 -4.67 2.05
CA ALA A 34 -3.09 -5.79 2.69
C ALA A 34 -2.18 -6.46 1.66
N LEU A 35 -0.89 -6.48 1.94
CA LEU A 35 0.11 -7.23 1.17
C LEU A 35 0.86 -8.15 2.14
N PRO A 36 1.42 -9.27 1.66
CA PRO A 36 2.34 -10.06 2.48
C PRO A 36 3.42 -9.13 3.06
N ALA A 37 3.69 -9.24 4.35
CA ALA A 37 4.74 -8.45 5.00
C ALA A 37 6.14 -8.98 4.66
N ASP A 38 6.39 -9.25 3.38
CA ASP A 38 7.71 -9.63 2.88
C ASP A 38 8.61 -8.40 2.73
N ALA A 39 9.93 -8.63 2.74
CA ALA A 39 10.93 -7.56 2.68
C ALA A 39 10.85 -6.74 1.37
N GLN A 40 10.42 -7.35 0.26
CA GLN A 40 10.33 -6.72 -1.05
C GLN A 40 9.14 -5.75 -1.12
N THR A 41 7.99 -6.19 -0.64
CA THR A 41 6.77 -5.41 -0.48
C THR A 41 7.02 -4.20 0.42
N ARG A 42 7.71 -4.42 1.55
CA ARG A 42 8.09 -3.32 2.45
C ARG A 42 8.97 -2.29 1.75
N HIS A 43 10.02 -2.74 1.06
CA HIS A 43 10.90 -1.86 0.31
C HIS A 43 10.16 -1.04 -0.76
N HIS A 44 9.20 -1.64 -1.47
CA HIS A 44 8.36 -0.93 -2.43
C HIS A 44 7.45 0.11 -1.76
N LEU A 45 6.87 -0.21 -0.60
CA LEU A 45 6.04 0.75 0.15
C LEU A 45 6.88 1.92 0.68
N ASP A 46 8.10 1.64 1.16
CA ASP A 46 9.04 2.66 1.61
C ASP A 46 9.37 3.62 0.45
N GLY A 47 9.69 3.09 -0.74
CA GLY A 47 9.94 3.93 -1.91
C GLY A 47 8.74 4.78 -2.35
N ILE A 48 7.50 4.26 -2.24
CA ILE A 48 6.30 5.06 -2.49
C ILE A 48 6.11 6.14 -1.42
N ALA A 49 6.45 5.85 -0.15
CA ALA A 49 6.35 6.82 0.92
C ALA A 49 7.31 7.99 0.69
N ASP A 50 8.53 7.70 0.26
CA ASP A 50 9.52 8.72 -0.11
C ASP A 50 9.01 9.59 -1.26
N GLU A 51 8.46 9.01 -2.32
CA GLU A 51 7.86 9.77 -3.43
C GLU A 51 6.67 10.65 -3.00
N VAL A 52 5.88 10.21 -2.01
CA VAL A 52 4.80 11.00 -1.44
C VAL A 52 5.35 12.19 -0.65
N ILE A 53 6.43 11.99 0.11
CA ILE A 53 7.09 13.03 0.89
C ILE A 53 7.74 14.06 -0.05
N ASP A 54 8.43 13.61 -1.09
CA ASP A 54 9.01 14.47 -2.13
C ASP A 54 7.96 15.32 -2.86
N ALA A 55 6.72 14.82 -2.94
CA ALA A 55 5.58 15.53 -3.51
C ALA A 55 4.87 16.47 -2.50
N ASP A 56 5.52 16.82 -1.38
CA ASP A 56 4.95 17.63 -0.29
C ASP A 56 3.65 17.02 0.28
N GLY A 57 3.59 15.69 0.28
CA GLY A 57 2.52 14.88 0.81
C GLY A 57 2.87 14.26 2.16
N THR A 58 1.93 13.48 2.70
CA THR A 58 2.13 12.72 3.94
C THR A 58 1.83 11.25 3.69
N ALA A 59 2.72 10.37 4.14
CA ALA A 59 2.56 8.92 4.05
C ALA A 59 2.69 8.27 5.44
N SER A 60 1.97 7.18 5.65
CA SER A 60 2.10 6.35 6.85
C SER A 60 1.97 4.87 6.48
N ILE A 61 2.98 4.09 6.86
CA ILE A 61 3.01 2.64 6.72
C ILE A 61 2.61 2.03 8.05
N TRP A 62 1.65 1.10 8.01
CA TRP A 62 1.12 0.41 9.18
C TRP A 62 1.48 -1.05 9.07
N LEU A 63 2.15 -1.58 10.10
CA LEU A 63 2.38 -3.01 10.25
C LEU A 63 1.32 -3.56 11.19
N ALA A 64 0.63 -4.60 10.75
CA ALA A 64 -0.39 -5.28 11.54
C ALA A 64 -0.10 -6.78 11.57
N GLN A 65 -0.42 -7.42 12.69
CA GLN A 65 -0.40 -8.87 12.82
C GLN A 65 -1.85 -9.37 12.88
N PRO A 66 -2.19 -10.50 12.22
CA PRO A 66 -3.51 -11.09 12.33
C PRO A 66 -3.85 -11.40 13.79
N GLY A 67 -5.07 -11.05 14.22
CA GLY A 67 -5.54 -11.35 15.57
C GLY A 67 -5.86 -12.82 15.81
N SER A 68 -5.85 -13.66 14.76
CA SER A 68 -6.07 -15.10 14.85
C SER A 68 -5.42 -15.86 13.68
N LEU A 69 -5.13 -17.14 13.88
CA LEU A 69 -4.62 -18.05 12.84
C LEU A 69 -5.61 -18.25 11.68
N ALA A 70 -6.92 -18.17 11.95
CA ALA A 70 -7.94 -18.25 10.91
C ALA A 70 -7.85 -17.02 9.98
N THR A 71 -7.78 -15.82 10.57
CA THR A 71 -7.58 -14.56 9.84
C THR A 71 -6.27 -14.57 9.06
N GLU A 72 -5.20 -15.11 9.62
CA GLU A 72 -3.91 -15.24 8.93
C GLU A 72 -4.02 -16.12 7.67
N ARG A 73 -4.68 -17.29 7.78
CA ARG A 73 -4.88 -18.20 6.65
C ARG A 73 -5.76 -17.61 5.56
N ASP A 74 -6.87 -16.99 5.93
CA ASP A 74 -7.78 -16.34 4.98
C ASP A 74 -7.07 -15.19 4.25
N LEU A 75 -6.28 -14.40 4.99
CA LEU A 75 -5.49 -13.32 4.42
C LEU A 75 -4.45 -13.86 3.45
N ALA A 76 -3.67 -14.87 3.86
CA ALA A 76 -2.66 -15.50 3.01
C ALA A 76 -3.26 -16.08 1.71
N ALA A 77 -4.41 -16.74 1.79
CA ALA A 77 -5.13 -17.27 0.64
C ALA A 77 -5.61 -16.14 -0.30
N SER A 78 -6.14 -15.04 0.25
CA SER A 78 -6.59 -13.89 -0.54
C SER A 78 -5.46 -13.18 -1.27
N THR A 79 -4.28 -13.06 -0.64
CA THR A 79 -3.08 -12.49 -1.28
C THR A 79 -2.52 -13.41 -2.35
N ALA A 80 -2.51 -14.73 -2.14
CA ALA A 80 -2.05 -15.68 -3.13
C ALA A 80 -2.92 -15.69 -4.40
N ALA A 81 -4.22 -15.42 -4.27
CA ALA A 81 -5.14 -15.31 -5.40
C ALA A 81 -5.03 -13.98 -6.18
N ALA A 82 -4.33 -12.98 -5.63
CA ALA A 82 -4.19 -11.65 -6.23
C ALA A 82 -2.84 -11.42 -6.94
N MET A 83 -1.90 -12.37 -6.83
CA MET A 83 -0.63 -12.42 -7.57
C MET A 83 -0.80 -13.12 -8.92
#